data_AF-A0A8T7E3I1-F1
#
_entry.id   AF-A0A8T7E3I1-F1
#
_cell.length_a   1.000
_cell.length_b   1.000
_cell.length_c   1.000
_cell.angle_alpha   90.00
_cell.angle_beta   90.00
_cell.angle_gamma   90.00
#
_symmetry.space_group_name_H-M   'P 1'
#
loop_
_entity.id
_entity.type
_entity.pdbx_description
1 polymer ?
#
loop_
_entity_poly.entity_id
_entity_poly.type
_entity_poly.pdbx_seq_one_letter_code
_entity_poly.pdbx_strand_id
1 'polypeptide(L)' 'GTDGFGRSDTRENLRMFFEVNRYYVVVAALKALADEGSIEPGIVAQAIQRYGIDPDKPNPLTV' A
#
# COMPACT_ATOMS: atom_id res chain seq x y z
N GLY A 1 -6.75 5.79 -4.54
CA GLY A 1 -7.99 5.03 -4.78
C GLY A 1 -7.66 3.94 -5.77
N THR A 2 -8.62 3.46 -6.57
CA THR A 2 -8.33 2.53 -7.69
C THR A 2 -8.10 3.33 -8.98
N ASP A 3 -7.16 4.27 -8.91
CA ASP A 3 -6.81 5.15 -10.00
C ASP A 3 -6.01 4.37 -11.07
N GLY A 4 -6.32 4.55 -12.35
CA GLY A 4 -5.71 3.81 -13.48
C GLY A 4 -6.71 3.00 -14.30
N PHE A 5 -6.23 2.36 -15.37
CA PHE A 5 -7.09 1.51 -16.21
C PHE A 5 -7.36 0.15 -15.55
N GLY A 6 -8.58 -0.36 -15.76
CA GLY A 6 -8.98 -1.69 -15.31
C GLY A 6 -8.25 -2.81 -16.06
N ARG A 7 -8.15 -3.97 -15.42
CA ARG A 7 -7.64 -5.21 -16.03
C ARG A 7 -8.38 -6.44 -15.51
N SER A 8 -8.33 -7.54 -16.26
CA SER A 8 -8.94 -8.81 -15.88
C SER A 8 -8.04 -9.59 -14.94
N ASP A 9 -8.48 -9.80 -13.70
CA ASP A 9 -7.82 -10.66 -12.72
C ASP A 9 -8.80 -10.98 -11.57
N THR A 10 -8.36 -11.76 -10.58
CA THR A 10 -9.08 -11.99 -9.32
C THR A 10 -9.21 -10.70 -8.51
N ARG A 11 -10.23 -10.64 -7.63
CA ARG A 11 -10.46 -9.46 -6.77
C ARG A 11 -9.27 -9.21 -5.84
N GLU A 12 -8.66 -10.27 -5.36
CA GLU A 12 -7.48 -10.25 -4.49
C GLU A 12 -6.31 -9.56 -5.21
N ASN A 13 -6.00 -10.01 -6.43
CA ASN A 13 -4.91 -9.45 -7.24
C ASN A 13 -5.20 -8.00 -7.66
N LEU A 14 -6.44 -7.67 -8.04
CA LEU A 14 -6.80 -6.31 -8.38
C LEU A 14 -6.69 -5.36 -7.18
N ARG A 15 -7.11 -5.78 -5.98
CA ARG A 15 -6.97 -4.95 -4.77
C ARG A 15 -5.51 -4.75 -4.36
N MET A 16 -4.64 -5.73 -4.62
CA MET A 16 -3.20 -5.59 -4.40
C MET A 16 -2.57 -4.67 -5.45
N PHE A 17 -2.95 -4.83 -6.72
CA PHE A 17 -2.50 -3.98 -7.81
C PHE A 17 -2.86 -2.51 -7.59
N PHE A 18 -4.13 -2.22 -7.33
CA PHE A 18 -4.63 -0.87 -7.09
C PHE A 18 -4.32 -0.34 -5.69
N GLU A 19 -3.57 -1.06 -4.85
CA GLU A 19 -3.13 -0.56 -3.54
C GLU A 19 -4.29 -0.28 -2.55
N VAL A 20 -5.38 -1.02 -2.68
CA VAL A 20 -6.61 -0.82 -1.87
C VAL A 20 -6.93 -1.98 -0.94
N ASN A 21 -6.04 -2.97 -0.81
CA ASN A 21 -6.24 -4.04 0.16
C ASN A 21 -5.96 -3.57 1.61
N ARG A 22 -6.32 -4.41 2.59
CA ARG A 22 -6.15 -4.11 4.02
C ARG A 22 -4.72 -3.74 4.42
N TYR A 23 -3.70 -4.26 3.72
CA TYR A 23 -2.31 -4.03 4.08
C TYR A 23 -1.87 -2.61 3.72
N TYR A 24 -2.30 -2.10 2.57
CA TYR A 24 -2.07 -0.70 2.19
C TYR A 24 -2.78 0.27 3.13
N VAL A 25 -4.00 -0.06 3.60
CA VAL A 25 -4.71 0.75 4.61
C VAL A 25 -3.93 0.81 5.92
N VAL A 26 -3.38 -0.32 6.39
CA VAL A 26 -2.56 -0.36 7.60
C VAL A 26 -1.30 0.48 7.45
N VAL A 27 -0.57 0.35 6.34
CA VAL A 27 0.64 1.15 6.10
C VAL A 27 0.33 2.64 6.04
N ALA A 28 -0.76 3.04 5.38
CA ALA A 28 -1.19 4.44 5.32
C ALA A 28 -1.51 4.99 6.72
N ALA A 29 -2.22 4.22 7.55
CA ALA A 29 -2.54 4.62 8.92
C ALA A 29 -1.28 4.74 9.80
N LEU A 30 -0.37 3.76 9.72
CA LEU A 30 0.91 3.80 10.45
C LEU A 30 1.77 4.98 10.00
N LYS A 31 1.79 5.27 8.70
CA LYS A 31 2.52 6.42 8.15
C LYS A 31 1.99 7.73 8.71
N ALA A 32 0.67 7.93 8.75
CA ALA A 32 0.05 9.10 9.36
C ALA A 32 0.46 9.27 10.84
N LEU A 33 0.40 8.19 11.62
CA LEU A 33 0.85 8.22 13.02
C LEU A 33 2.34 8.52 13.18
N ALA A 34 3.18 8.03 12.28
CA ALA A 34 4.61 8.33 12.28
C ALA A 34 4.90 9.80 11.91
N ASP A 35 4.14 10.37 10.98
CA ASP A 35 4.24 11.78 10.60
C ASP A 35 3.80 12.72 11.72
N GLU A 36 2.85 12.29 12.55
CA GLU A 36 2.46 12.96 13.80
C GLU A 36 3.47 12.77 14.95
N GLY A 37 4.49 11.92 14.77
CA GLY A 37 5.47 11.59 15.80
C GLY A 37 4.95 10.66 16.91
N SER A 38 3.77 10.07 16.74
CA SER A 38 3.15 9.15 17.71
C SER A 38 3.84 7.78 17.75
N ILE A 39 4.51 7.39 16.66
CA ILE A 39 5.27 6.14 16.55
C ILE A 39 6.57 6.36 15.77
N GLU A 40 7.53 5.45 15.93
CA GLU A 40 8.78 5.48 15.16
C GLU A 40 8.55 5.16 13.68
N PRO A 41 9.17 5.92 12.73
CA PRO A 41 9.08 5.62 11.30
C PRO A 41 9.53 4.20 10.91
N GLY A 42 10.42 3.59 11.70
CA GLY A 42 10.87 2.21 11.50
C GLY A 42 9.73 1.17 11.57
N ILE A 43 8.64 1.46 12.29
CA ILE A 43 7.47 0.59 12.37
C ILE A 43 6.76 0.51 11.01
N VAL A 44 6.72 1.62 10.26
CA VAL A 44 6.14 1.65 8.92
C VAL A 44 6.96 0.76 7.97
N ALA A 45 8.29 0.87 8.01
CA ALA A 45 9.18 0.04 7.20
C ALA A 45 9.02 -1.47 7.50
N GLN A 46 8.89 -1.83 8.78
CA GLN A 46 8.63 -3.22 9.19
C GLN A 46 7.28 -3.72 8.66
N ALA A 47 6.23 -2.88 8.67
CA ALA A 47 4.92 -3.25 8.14
C ALA A 47 4.96 -3.49 6.62
N ILE A 48 5.63 -2.63 5.86
CA ILE A 48 5.83 -2.78 4.41
C ILE A 48 6.49 -4.13 4.12
N GLN A 49 7.59 -4.44 4.81
CA GLN A 49 8.31 -5.71 4.64
C GLN A 49 7.45 -6.91 5.04
N ARG A 50 6.76 -6.84 6.21
CA ARG A 50 5.92 -7.92 6.73
C ARG A 50 4.78 -8.28 5.78
N TYR A 51 4.22 -7.30 5.08
CA TYR A 51 3.09 -7.51 4.17
C TYR A 51 3.50 -7.73 2.72
N GLY A 52 4.81 -7.72 2.42
CA GLY A 52 5.31 -7.92 1.06
C GLY A 52 4.83 -6.84 0.09
N ILE A 53 4.71 -5.60 0.57
CA ILE A 53 4.38 -4.46 -0.28
C ILE A 53 5.67 -4.01 -0.97
N ASP A 54 5.63 -3.96 -2.29
CA ASP A 54 6.71 -3.41 -3.11
C ASP A 54 6.55 -1.87 -3.19
N PRO A 55 7.47 -1.09 -2.60
CA PRO A 55 7.43 0.37 -2.65
C PRO A 55 7.88 0.93 -4.01
N ASP A 56 8.60 0.14 -4.82
CA ASP A 56 9.18 0.55 -6.09
C ASP A 56 8.32 0.12 -7.29
N LYS A 57 7.18 -0.54 -7.04
CA LYS A 57 6.28 -0.97 -8.12
C LYS A 57 5.73 0.25 -8.90
N PRO A 58 5.48 0.12 -10.21
CA PRO A 58 4.88 1.19 -11.00
C PRO A 58 3.53 1.64 -10.45
N ASN A 59 3.29 2.95 -10.46
CA ASN A 59 2.00 3.50 -10.05
C ASN A 59 0.89 3.00 -11.00
N PRO A 60 -0.24 2.46 -10.50
CA PRO A 60 -1.34 1.96 -11.33
C PRO A 60 -1.89 2.93 -12.39
N LEU A 61 -1.69 4.25 -12.22
CA LEU A 61 -2.05 5.27 -13.22
C LEU A 61 -1.15 5.29 -14.47
N THR A 62 0.06 4.75 -14.35
CA THR A 62 1.11 4.85 -15.37
C THR A 62 1.30 3.57 -16.19
N VAL A 63 0.48 2.55 -15.90
CA VAL A 63 0.56 1.21 -16.49
C VAL A 63 -0.68 0.88 -17.31
#